data_AF-A0AAD0RWM4-F1
#
_entry.id   AF-A0AAD0RWM4-F1
#
_cell.length_a   1.000
_cell.length_b   1.000
_cell.length_c   1.000
_cell.angle_alpha   90.00
_cell.angle_beta   90.00
_cell.angle_gamma   90.00
#
_symmetry.space_group_name_H-M   'P 1'
#
loop_
_entity.id
_entity.type
_entity.pdbx_description
1 polymer ?
#
loop_
_entity_poly.entity_id
_entity_poly.type
_entity_poly.pdbx_seq_one_letter_code
_entity_poly.pdbx_strand_id
1 'polypeptide(L)'
;MQNTLKPINSPDGLFHDGNPTTGELGTIVSADWLNSLQLATAATQDELIALIKDSGQELDASRKDQLLQAVKKMAWGGNSKPTTLAGYGITDGASMSQVKAAAPAGEVAYFAMPIAPEGWLRANGTQVWQSTYPELFNSIGHRFAPIKGDVQAMLRLDEAEKLADCAWGSVVSTFGGAGMSTEQAKFGTQSLKTQEIGGYASMPLAEAFNPNEFTIEGWHFPNFTGTGTSNGYQVAWIASMNQSKTWGEITIGLDKASKAPVIWLAGVEPGFIVEASAGTPGIFSTARWYHIAFCYDGQNYRLFVDGVLTWSLSSTRRVFIADNTLLFGVDGCAPGLSGSSSGYYQDWKVSKKNLYASAFSPPSAPAVYRTDASSGKFYLPNLNGQFLRGWGEERGVDGGRSFGGAQLGSVESHRHPSLEWSGMSFLVNDVGQGDLIQGTHFTGYSPTKYAGRVNVTGVTGGSETRPRNLALLACIKY
;
A
#
# COMPACT_ATOMS: atom_id res chain seq x y z
N MET A 1 17.67 66.48 20.67
CA MET A 1 16.94 67.74 20.31
C MET A 1 17.01 68.79 21.41
N GLN A 2 17.14 70.07 21.07
CA GLN A 2 17.14 71.19 22.02
C GLN A 2 15.73 71.43 22.62
N ASN A 3 15.65 72.01 23.82
CA ASN A 3 14.39 72.48 24.42
C ASN A 3 13.73 73.58 23.57
N THR A 4 12.45 73.89 23.84
CA THR A 4 11.68 74.90 23.10
C THR A 4 12.40 76.24 22.98
N LEU A 5 12.23 76.91 21.82
CA LEU A 5 12.79 78.24 21.57
C LEU A 5 12.34 79.20 22.67
N LYS A 6 13.28 80.04 23.13
CA LYS A 6 12.95 81.11 24.07
C LYS A 6 11.93 82.06 23.42
N PRO A 7 10.83 82.44 24.12
CA PRO A 7 9.90 83.44 23.60
C PRO A 7 10.59 84.76 23.32
N ILE A 8 10.14 85.50 22.30
CA ILE A 8 10.60 86.87 22.09
C ILE A 8 10.01 87.79 23.16
N ASN A 9 10.67 88.90 23.47
CA ASN A 9 10.23 89.84 24.50
C ASN A 9 9.08 90.73 23.99
N SER A 10 7.89 90.14 23.89
CA SER A 10 6.62 90.81 23.54
C SER A 10 5.50 90.28 24.46
N PRO A 11 4.34 90.98 24.56
CA PRO A 11 3.26 90.60 25.46
C PRO A 11 2.70 89.18 25.26
N ASP A 12 2.82 88.63 24.05
CA ASP A 12 2.35 87.29 23.67
C ASP A 12 3.49 86.33 23.26
N GLY A 13 4.75 86.76 23.30
CA GLY A 13 5.90 85.96 22.90
C GLY A 13 6.04 85.75 21.39
N LEU A 14 5.35 86.55 20.56
CA LEU A 14 5.43 86.52 19.10
C LEU A 14 6.02 87.81 18.51
N PHE A 15 6.45 87.74 17.25
CA PHE A 15 6.89 88.92 16.50
C PHE A 15 5.70 89.70 15.97
N HIS A 16 5.76 91.02 16.14
CA HIS A 16 4.80 91.98 15.60
C HIS A 16 5.49 92.99 14.69
N ASP A 17 4.84 93.34 13.59
CA ASP A 17 5.28 94.43 12.71
C ASP A 17 5.12 95.79 13.41
N GLY A 18 5.95 96.76 13.04
CA GLY A 18 5.76 98.14 13.48
C GLY A 18 4.57 98.80 12.78
N ASN A 19 3.99 99.83 13.39
CA ASN A 19 2.90 100.61 12.82
C ASN A 19 3.41 102.01 12.41
N PRO A 20 3.60 102.25 11.09
CA PRO A 20 4.14 103.52 10.58
C PRO A 20 3.23 104.73 10.84
N THR A 21 1.95 104.51 11.08
CA THR A 21 0.94 105.56 11.30
C THR A 21 0.90 106.02 12.76
N THR A 22 1.22 105.14 13.71
CA THR A 22 1.26 105.47 15.15
C THR A 22 2.68 105.68 15.67
N GLY A 23 3.71 105.34 14.88
CA GLY A 23 5.12 105.40 15.28
C GLY A 23 5.56 104.22 16.15
N GLU A 24 4.71 103.20 16.31
CA GLU A 24 5.04 101.99 17.06
C GLU A 24 6.11 101.17 16.33
N LEU A 25 7.20 100.85 17.02
CA LEU A 25 8.31 100.08 16.45
C LEU A 25 7.97 98.59 16.45
N GLY A 26 8.42 97.89 15.40
CA GLY A 26 8.27 96.43 15.33
C GLY A 26 9.07 95.71 16.40
N THR A 27 8.71 94.46 16.67
CA THR A 27 9.41 93.63 17.65
C THR A 27 10.86 93.41 17.22
N ILE A 28 11.80 93.78 18.07
CA ILE A 28 13.23 93.63 17.78
C ILE A 28 13.60 92.15 17.82
N VAL A 29 14.25 91.68 16.75
CA VAL A 29 14.85 90.34 16.71
C VAL A 29 16.09 90.32 17.61
N SER A 30 15.97 89.67 18.77
CA SER A 30 17.07 89.61 19.73
C SER A 30 18.14 88.58 19.35
N ALA A 31 19.38 88.84 19.72
CA ALA A 31 20.47 87.88 19.59
C ALA A 31 20.18 86.59 20.37
N ASP A 32 19.53 86.69 21.54
CA ASP A 32 19.14 85.53 22.33
C ASP A 32 18.17 84.61 21.59
N TRP A 33 17.22 85.18 20.84
CA TRP A 33 16.28 84.40 20.03
C TRP A 33 16.98 83.79 18.81
N LEU A 34 17.78 84.56 18.07
CA LEU A 34 18.53 84.06 16.91
C LEU A 34 19.54 82.97 17.28
N ASN A 35 20.27 83.13 18.39
CA ASN A 35 21.17 82.11 18.91
C ASN A 35 20.40 80.86 19.32
N SER A 36 19.22 81.00 19.95
CA SER A 36 18.37 79.85 20.27
C SER A 36 17.88 79.13 19.02
N LEU A 37 17.48 79.86 17.98
CA LEU A 37 17.09 79.28 16.68
C LEU A 37 18.25 78.56 15.99
N GLN A 38 19.43 79.17 15.98
CA GLN A 38 20.65 78.57 15.43
C GLN A 38 20.99 77.26 16.14
N LEU A 39 20.94 77.26 17.48
CA LEU A 39 21.20 76.05 18.28
C LEU A 39 20.13 74.97 18.04
N ALA A 40 18.85 75.32 17.96
CA ALA A 40 17.78 74.36 17.65
C ALA A 40 17.95 73.71 16.27
N THR A 41 18.34 74.53 15.28
CA THR A 41 18.58 74.07 13.91
C THR A 41 19.80 73.16 13.85
N ALA A 42 20.93 73.57 14.46
CA ALA A 42 22.13 72.76 14.55
C ALA A 42 21.87 71.43 15.27
N ALA A 43 21.16 71.45 16.41
CA ALA A 43 20.82 70.24 17.14
C ALA A 43 19.96 69.27 16.32
N THR A 44 19.04 69.78 15.49
CA THR A 44 18.25 68.92 14.59
C THR A 44 19.10 68.36 13.46
N GLN A 45 20.00 69.18 12.89
CA GLN A 45 20.95 68.74 11.88
C GLN A 45 21.89 67.66 12.42
N ASP A 46 22.39 67.81 13.64
CA ASP A 46 23.28 66.85 14.28
C ASP A 46 22.62 65.47 14.47
N GLU A 47 21.33 65.42 14.83
CA GLU A 47 20.56 64.15 14.95
C GLU A 47 20.39 63.47 13.58
N LEU A 48 20.09 64.24 12.53
CA LEU A 48 19.98 63.72 11.16
C LEU A 48 21.35 63.26 10.63
N ILE A 49 22.42 63.99 10.94
CA ILE A 49 23.80 63.62 10.61
C ILE A 49 24.18 62.33 11.33
N ALA A 50 23.83 62.18 12.61
CA ALA A 50 24.07 60.96 13.37
C ALA A 50 23.40 59.76 12.70
N LEU A 51 22.14 59.90 12.27
CA LEU A 51 21.42 58.85 11.55
C LEU A 51 22.09 58.48 10.20
N ILE A 52 22.52 59.48 9.43
CA ILE A 52 23.21 59.26 8.15
C ILE A 52 24.54 58.53 8.38
N LYS A 53 25.33 58.96 9.37
CA LYS A 53 26.62 58.33 9.69
C LYS A 53 26.46 56.92 10.26
N ASP A 54 25.49 56.69 11.13
CA ASP A 54 25.20 55.36 11.69
C ASP A 54 24.79 54.36 10.59
N SER A 55 24.11 54.85 9.54
CA SER A 55 23.83 54.05 8.33
C SER A 55 25.06 53.72 7.47
N GLY A 56 26.25 54.23 7.82
CA GLY A 56 27.51 54.04 7.10
C GLY A 56 27.68 54.95 5.88
N GLN A 57 26.89 56.02 5.77
CA GLN A 57 27.01 57.01 4.68
C GLN A 57 27.89 58.20 5.09
N GLU A 58 28.63 58.73 4.13
CA GLU A 58 29.30 60.02 4.25
C GLU A 58 28.34 61.17 3.89
N LEU A 59 28.59 62.34 4.48
CA LEU A 59 27.81 63.54 4.19
C LEU A 59 28.15 64.11 2.81
N ASP A 60 27.11 64.34 2.00
CA ASP A 60 27.23 64.91 0.67
C ASP A 60 26.20 66.03 0.44
N ALA A 61 26.66 67.27 0.40
CA ALA A 61 25.78 68.44 0.22
C ALA A 61 25.04 68.45 -1.14
N SER A 62 25.50 67.67 -2.13
CA SER A 62 24.85 67.57 -3.44
C SER A 62 23.65 66.61 -3.45
N ARG A 63 23.55 65.71 -2.46
CA ARG A 63 22.51 64.67 -2.40
C ARG A 63 21.34 65.05 -1.52
N LYS A 64 20.12 64.90 -2.06
CA LYS A 64 18.85 65.17 -1.38
C LYS A 64 18.13 63.93 -0.84
N ASP A 65 18.77 62.75 -0.91
CA ASP A 65 18.16 61.47 -0.55
C ASP A 65 18.90 60.72 0.58
N GLN A 66 19.95 61.30 1.17
CA GLN A 66 20.80 60.62 2.17
C GLN A 66 20.01 60.14 3.39
N LEU A 67 19.11 60.98 3.89
CA LEU A 67 18.23 60.62 5.00
C LEU A 67 17.32 59.44 4.64
N LEU A 68 16.76 59.45 3.43
CA LEU A 68 15.93 58.35 2.94
C LEU A 68 16.74 57.06 2.81
N GLN A 69 17.96 57.13 2.26
CA GLN A 69 18.83 55.95 2.16
C GLN A 69 19.27 55.45 3.54
N ALA A 70 19.48 56.35 4.50
CA ALA A 70 19.84 55.99 5.87
C ALA A 70 18.71 55.20 6.53
N VAL A 71 17.49 55.73 6.45
CA VAL A 71 16.29 55.05 6.96
C VAL A 71 16.08 53.70 6.28
N LYS A 72 16.22 53.63 4.94
CA LYS A 72 16.12 52.36 4.21
C LYS A 72 17.16 51.35 4.66
N LYS A 73 18.42 51.77 4.81
CA LYS A 73 19.51 50.91 5.26
C LYS A 73 19.28 50.38 6.67
N MET A 74 18.82 51.22 7.59
CA MET A 74 18.55 50.82 8.98
C MET A 74 17.30 49.94 9.09
N ALA A 75 16.24 50.25 8.34
CA ALA A 75 14.99 49.49 8.39
C ALA A 75 15.08 48.15 7.64
N TRP A 76 15.84 48.07 6.55
CA TRP A 76 15.80 46.96 5.58
C TRP A 76 17.16 46.35 5.27
N GLY A 77 18.25 46.88 5.79
CA GLY A 77 19.61 46.45 5.42
C GLY A 77 20.03 46.85 4.00
N GLY A 78 19.17 47.52 3.22
CA GLY A 78 19.40 47.90 1.82
C GLY A 78 18.31 48.79 1.21
N ASN A 79 18.30 48.92 -0.12
CA ASN A 79 17.48 49.92 -0.84
C ASN A 79 15.99 49.56 -0.99
N SER A 80 15.63 48.31 -0.67
CA SER A 80 14.29 47.75 -0.88
C SER A 80 13.86 46.93 0.35
N LYS A 81 12.55 46.93 0.63
CA LYS A 81 11.97 46.12 1.70
C LYS A 81 12.25 44.63 1.48
N PRO A 82 12.82 43.90 2.45
CA PRO A 82 13.11 42.49 2.27
C PRO A 82 11.83 41.64 2.22
N THR A 83 11.90 40.53 1.50
CA THR A 83 10.81 39.55 1.38
C THR A 83 11.13 38.22 2.08
N THR A 84 12.32 38.09 2.67
CA THR A 84 12.79 36.87 3.34
C THR A 84 13.22 37.19 4.77
N LEU A 85 13.14 36.19 5.66
CA LEU A 85 13.60 36.31 7.05
C LEU A 85 15.09 36.70 7.11
N ALA A 86 15.93 36.09 6.28
CA ALA A 86 17.34 36.43 6.15
C ALA A 86 17.55 37.88 5.73
N GLY A 87 16.71 38.42 4.84
CA GLY A 87 16.76 39.82 4.44
C GLY A 87 16.39 40.79 5.56
N TYR A 88 15.57 40.38 6.53
CA TYR A 88 15.33 41.11 7.77
C TYR A 88 16.40 40.88 8.85
N GLY A 89 17.42 40.05 8.58
CA GLY A 89 18.43 39.68 9.57
C GLY A 89 17.94 38.74 10.67
N ILE A 90 16.78 38.08 10.48
CA ILE A 90 16.23 37.11 11.43
C ILE A 90 17.00 35.80 11.27
N THR A 91 17.73 35.40 12.32
CA THR A 91 18.61 34.22 12.31
C THR A 91 18.08 33.03 13.09
N ASP A 92 17.04 33.22 13.90
CA ASP A 92 16.37 32.21 14.73
C ASP A 92 15.10 31.63 14.07
N GLY A 93 14.73 32.13 12.89
CA GLY A 93 13.60 31.62 12.11
C GLY A 93 13.92 30.32 11.38
N ALA A 94 13.01 29.35 11.44
CA ALA A 94 13.12 28.12 10.66
C ALA A 94 13.04 28.42 9.16
N SER A 95 13.99 27.88 8.39
CA SER A 95 13.97 27.98 6.93
C SER A 95 12.85 27.09 6.35
N MET A 96 12.44 27.39 5.12
CA MET A 96 11.49 26.53 4.39
C MET A 96 11.98 25.08 4.25
N SER A 97 13.30 24.86 4.11
CA SER A 97 13.86 23.52 4.06
C SER A 97 13.78 22.80 5.41
N GLN A 98 14.02 23.51 6.52
CA GLN A 98 13.87 22.96 7.86
C GLN A 98 12.40 22.62 8.18
N VAL A 99 11.46 23.49 7.79
CA VAL A 99 10.02 23.23 7.97
C VAL A 99 9.57 22.01 7.16
N LYS A 100 10.00 21.89 5.90
CA LYS A 100 9.70 20.71 5.08
C LYS A 100 10.37 19.43 5.58
N ALA A 101 11.57 19.52 6.14
CA ALA A 101 12.25 18.37 6.74
C ALA A 101 11.58 17.91 8.05
N ALA A 102 10.96 18.83 8.78
CA ALA A 102 10.23 18.51 10.02
C ALA A 102 8.92 17.76 9.76
N ALA A 103 8.27 18.01 8.61
CA ALA A 103 7.14 17.22 8.14
C ALA A 103 7.12 17.10 6.61
N PRO A 104 7.81 16.10 6.03
CA PRO A 104 7.90 15.94 4.58
C PRO A 104 6.59 15.43 3.98
N ALA A 105 6.34 15.77 2.71
CA ALA A 105 5.20 15.25 1.97
C ALA A 105 5.24 13.71 1.93
N GLY A 106 4.13 13.08 2.30
CA GLY A 106 4.02 11.63 2.48
C GLY A 106 4.10 11.14 3.93
N GLU A 107 4.49 12.00 4.88
CA GLU A 107 4.43 11.67 6.30
C GLU A 107 2.99 11.38 6.74
N VAL A 108 2.81 10.36 7.56
CA VAL A 108 1.53 10.01 8.19
C VAL A 108 1.57 10.36 9.67
N ALA A 109 0.56 11.07 10.14
CA ALA A 109 0.39 11.42 11.55
C ALA A 109 -1.05 11.21 12.04
N TYR A 110 -1.19 11.02 13.36
CA TYR A 110 -2.47 10.84 14.04
C TYR A 110 -2.81 12.06 14.87
N PHE A 111 -4.04 12.54 14.69
CA PHE A 111 -4.53 13.75 15.34
C PHE A 111 -5.70 13.44 16.25
N ALA A 112 -5.70 14.01 17.46
CA ALA A 112 -6.81 13.93 18.41
C ALA A 112 -8.00 14.87 18.06
N MET A 113 -8.03 15.38 16.83
CA MET A 113 -9.08 16.27 16.31
C MET A 113 -9.80 15.61 15.12
N PRO A 114 -11.10 15.90 14.90
CA PRO A 114 -11.91 15.23 13.88
C PRO A 114 -11.77 15.83 12.47
N ILE A 115 -10.98 16.90 12.31
CA ILE A 115 -10.76 17.61 11.04
C ILE A 115 -9.26 17.60 10.76
N ALA A 116 -8.87 17.43 9.50
CA ALA A 116 -7.46 17.50 9.11
C ALA A 116 -6.97 18.95 9.26
N PRO A 117 -5.83 19.18 9.94
CA PRO A 117 -5.25 20.52 10.02
C PRO A 117 -4.75 21.00 8.66
N GLU A 118 -4.51 22.30 8.54
CA GLU A 118 -3.94 22.90 7.32
C GLU A 118 -2.58 22.25 6.99
N GLY A 119 -2.35 21.99 5.69
CA GLY A 119 -1.15 21.28 5.23
C GLY A 119 -1.22 19.76 5.35
N TRP A 120 -2.37 19.20 5.75
CA TRP A 120 -2.61 17.76 5.86
C TRP A 120 -3.90 17.34 5.14
N LEU A 121 -3.89 16.12 4.58
CA LEU A 121 -5.07 15.48 3.98
C LEU A 121 -5.47 14.27 4.82
N ARG A 122 -6.76 13.93 4.86
CA ARG A 122 -7.22 12.70 5.52
C ARG A 122 -6.65 11.48 4.80
N ALA A 123 -6.04 10.55 5.52
CA ALA A 123 -5.56 9.27 4.98
C ALA A 123 -6.73 8.27 4.89
N ASN A 124 -7.70 8.56 4.02
CA ASN A 124 -8.97 7.84 3.92
C ASN A 124 -9.20 7.10 2.59
N GLY A 125 -8.16 6.92 1.77
CA GLY A 125 -8.30 6.22 0.49
C GLY A 125 -8.97 7.03 -0.63
N THR A 126 -9.22 8.32 -0.44
CA THR A 126 -9.80 9.16 -1.50
C THR A 126 -8.78 9.47 -2.60
N GLN A 127 -9.29 9.80 -3.79
CA GLN A 127 -8.44 10.27 -4.88
C GLN A 127 -8.24 11.79 -4.80
N VAL A 128 -7.01 12.24 -5.04
CA VAL A 128 -6.64 13.66 -5.12
C VAL A 128 -5.88 13.96 -6.41
N TRP A 129 -5.84 15.23 -6.81
CA TRP A 129 -5.22 15.67 -8.05
C TRP A 129 -3.70 15.78 -7.93
N GLN A 130 -2.98 15.23 -8.91
CA GLN A 130 -1.52 15.36 -9.02
C GLN A 130 -1.09 16.82 -9.15
N SER A 131 -1.85 17.62 -9.91
CA SER A 131 -1.56 19.05 -10.12
C SER A 131 -1.74 19.91 -8.86
N THR A 132 -2.58 19.47 -7.92
CA THR A 132 -2.80 20.17 -6.65
C THR A 132 -1.77 19.75 -5.60
N TYR A 133 -1.33 18.48 -5.63
CA TYR A 133 -0.44 17.90 -4.63
C TYR A 133 0.78 17.21 -5.27
N PRO A 134 1.65 17.95 -6.00
CA PRO A 134 2.75 17.36 -6.75
C PRO A 134 3.85 16.76 -5.86
N GLU A 135 4.18 17.41 -4.73
CA GLU A 135 5.18 16.88 -3.79
C GLU A 135 4.71 15.56 -3.16
N LEU A 136 3.45 15.49 -2.74
CA LEU A 136 2.85 14.25 -2.26
C LEU A 136 2.83 13.15 -3.32
N PHE A 137 2.45 13.48 -4.57
CA PHE A 137 2.46 12.50 -5.66
C PHE A 137 3.87 11.96 -5.91
N ASN A 138 4.89 12.82 -5.89
CA ASN A 138 6.29 12.39 -6.02
C ASN A 138 6.69 11.41 -4.90
N SER A 139 6.17 11.60 -3.69
CA SER A 139 6.45 10.71 -2.55
C SER A 139 5.76 9.35 -2.66
N ILE A 140 4.47 9.31 -3.02
CA ILE A 140 3.66 8.07 -2.88
C ILE A 140 3.22 7.44 -4.21
N GLY A 141 3.21 8.20 -5.30
CA GLY A 141 2.76 7.76 -6.61
C GLY A 141 1.38 7.10 -6.59
N HIS A 142 1.23 5.98 -7.31
CA HIS A 142 0.00 5.19 -7.37
C HIS A 142 -0.05 4.04 -6.35
N ARG A 143 0.89 3.99 -5.39
CA ARG A 143 1.10 2.84 -4.50
C ARG A 143 -0.14 2.44 -3.70
N PHE A 144 -0.93 3.43 -3.28
CA PHE A 144 -2.12 3.23 -2.45
C PHE A 144 -3.43 3.07 -3.24
N ALA A 145 -3.35 2.86 -4.55
CA ALA A 145 -4.52 2.47 -5.32
C ALA A 145 -5.10 1.15 -4.75
N PRO A 146 -6.41 1.07 -4.48
CA PRO A 146 -7.00 -0.11 -3.87
C PRO A 146 -6.93 -1.29 -4.83
N ILE A 147 -6.75 -2.50 -4.31
CA ILE A 147 -6.83 -3.74 -5.09
C ILE A 147 -8.24 -3.81 -5.71
N LYS A 148 -8.34 -4.20 -6.97
CA LYS A 148 -9.64 -4.37 -7.64
C LYS A 148 -10.43 -5.44 -6.89
N GLY A 149 -11.69 -5.14 -6.54
CA GLY A 149 -12.51 -6.00 -5.67
C GLY A 149 -12.86 -7.37 -6.26
N ASP A 150 -12.55 -7.60 -7.54
CA ASP A 150 -12.69 -8.88 -8.22
C ASP A 150 -11.43 -9.76 -8.16
N VAL A 151 -10.28 -9.28 -7.65
CA VAL A 151 -9.02 -10.06 -7.58
C VAL A 151 -8.91 -10.81 -6.24
N GLN A 152 -8.89 -12.16 -6.28
CA GLN A 152 -8.78 -13.02 -5.08
C GLN A 152 -7.35 -13.34 -4.68
N ALA A 153 -6.47 -13.49 -5.67
CA ALA A 153 -5.05 -13.73 -5.48
C ALA A 153 -4.31 -13.34 -6.75
N MET A 154 -3.08 -12.85 -6.61
CA MET A 154 -2.24 -12.57 -7.76
C MET A 154 -0.80 -12.99 -7.49
N LEU A 155 -0.38 -14.09 -8.10
CA LEU A 155 1.05 -14.39 -8.24
C LEU A 155 1.69 -13.33 -9.14
N ARG A 156 2.46 -12.44 -8.55
CA ARG A 156 3.24 -11.46 -9.30
C ARG A 156 4.60 -11.28 -8.65
N LEU A 157 5.58 -10.99 -9.50
CA LEU A 157 6.83 -10.44 -9.01
C LEU A 157 6.57 -9.02 -8.49
N ASP A 158 7.01 -8.74 -7.26
CA ASP A 158 6.93 -7.41 -6.68
C ASP A 158 7.91 -6.42 -7.37
N GLU A 159 7.95 -5.17 -6.91
CA GLU A 159 8.87 -4.15 -7.44
C GLU A 159 10.36 -4.52 -7.24
N ALA A 160 10.67 -5.45 -6.33
CA ALA A 160 11.99 -6.01 -6.09
C ALA A 160 12.20 -7.36 -6.80
N GLU A 161 11.30 -7.71 -7.72
CA GLU A 161 11.24 -8.96 -8.46
C GLU A 161 11.18 -10.24 -7.60
N LYS A 162 10.67 -10.15 -6.37
CA LYS A 162 10.47 -11.31 -5.49
C LYS A 162 9.13 -11.97 -5.76
N LEU A 163 9.09 -13.29 -5.62
CA LEU A 163 7.87 -14.08 -5.71
C LEU A 163 6.96 -13.76 -4.51
N ALA A 164 5.87 -13.03 -4.76
CA ALA A 164 4.91 -12.66 -3.73
C ALA A 164 3.48 -12.67 -4.29
N ASP A 165 2.48 -12.83 -3.43
CA ASP A 165 1.14 -12.39 -3.77
C ASP A 165 1.07 -10.88 -3.63
N CYS A 166 1.20 -10.16 -4.74
CA CYS A 166 1.20 -8.70 -4.73
C CYS A 166 -0.18 -8.08 -4.45
N ALA A 167 -1.26 -8.88 -4.54
CA ALA A 167 -2.58 -8.43 -4.18
C ALA A 167 -2.75 -8.42 -2.67
N TRP A 168 -2.51 -9.55 -1.97
CA TRP A 168 -2.90 -9.67 -0.56
C TRP A 168 -1.78 -10.12 0.39
N GLY A 169 -0.55 -10.28 -0.11
CA GLY A 169 0.62 -10.62 0.70
C GLY A 169 0.68 -12.07 1.16
N SER A 170 -0.06 -12.98 0.51
CA SER A 170 0.02 -14.42 0.71
C SER A 170 1.42 -14.96 0.40
N VAL A 171 1.95 -15.82 1.26
CA VAL A 171 3.30 -16.39 1.09
C VAL A 171 3.27 -17.48 0.03
N VAL A 172 4.01 -17.27 -1.07
CA VAL A 172 4.23 -18.30 -2.08
C VAL A 172 5.34 -19.23 -1.60
N SER A 173 5.03 -20.51 -1.48
CA SER A 173 5.97 -21.54 -1.02
C SER A 173 6.48 -22.36 -2.21
N THR A 174 7.77 -22.66 -2.25
CA THR A 174 8.36 -23.52 -3.28
C THR A 174 8.95 -24.79 -2.68
N PHE A 175 8.90 -25.87 -3.46
CA PHE A 175 9.31 -27.22 -3.05
C PHE A 175 10.16 -27.86 -4.13
N GLY A 176 10.97 -28.87 -3.77
CA GLY A 176 11.68 -29.72 -4.72
C GLY A 176 12.55 -28.96 -5.74
N GLY A 177 13.20 -27.87 -5.32
CA GLY A 177 14.06 -27.06 -6.19
C GLY A 177 13.33 -26.05 -7.08
N ALA A 178 11.99 -25.94 -7.00
CA ALA A 178 11.28 -24.84 -7.63
C ALA A 178 11.68 -23.49 -7.02
N GLY A 179 11.69 -22.44 -7.84
CA GLY A 179 12.15 -21.13 -7.40
C GLY A 179 12.24 -20.13 -8.55
N MET A 180 12.75 -18.94 -8.25
CA MET A 180 12.99 -17.90 -9.25
C MET A 180 14.10 -18.29 -10.22
N SER A 181 13.92 -17.96 -11.50
CA SER A 181 14.89 -18.22 -12.57
C SER A 181 14.94 -17.05 -13.55
N THR A 182 16.15 -16.73 -14.01
CA THR A 182 16.43 -15.74 -15.06
C THR A 182 16.50 -16.36 -16.46
N GLU A 183 16.28 -17.68 -16.58
CA GLU A 183 16.37 -18.39 -17.88
C GLU A 183 15.25 -18.00 -18.85
N GLN A 184 14.08 -17.66 -18.32
CA GLN A 184 12.93 -17.18 -19.09
C GLN A 184 12.21 -16.09 -18.29
N ALA A 185 11.74 -15.06 -18.99
CA ALA A 185 10.85 -14.03 -18.44
C ALA A 185 9.89 -13.56 -19.54
N LYS A 186 8.60 -13.43 -19.21
CA LYS A 186 7.62 -12.77 -20.10
C LYS A 186 7.71 -11.26 -19.94
N PHE A 187 7.86 -10.83 -18.69
CA PHE A 187 8.04 -9.44 -18.28
C PHE A 187 9.21 -9.35 -17.28
N GLY A 188 9.95 -8.25 -17.30
CA GLY A 188 11.11 -8.07 -16.40
C GLY A 188 12.25 -9.03 -16.70
N THR A 189 13.01 -9.45 -15.67
CA THR A 189 14.24 -10.24 -15.85
C THR A 189 14.17 -11.70 -15.39
N GLN A 190 13.11 -12.10 -14.69
CA GLN A 190 12.97 -13.43 -14.11
C GLN A 190 11.52 -13.92 -14.05
N SER A 191 11.32 -15.21 -13.80
CA SER A 191 10.02 -15.84 -13.58
C SER A 191 10.12 -17.03 -12.62
N LEU A 192 8.98 -17.54 -12.15
CA LEU A 192 8.93 -18.76 -11.33
C LEU A 192 9.19 -19.97 -12.22
N LYS A 193 10.18 -20.80 -11.86
CA LYS A 193 10.49 -22.09 -12.51
C LYS A 193 10.08 -23.24 -11.60
N THR A 194 9.28 -24.16 -12.13
CA THR A 194 9.02 -25.47 -11.52
C THR A 194 9.99 -26.53 -12.07
N GLN A 195 10.15 -27.64 -11.36
CA GLN A 195 11.05 -28.73 -11.74
C GLN A 195 10.35 -30.09 -11.73
N GLU A 196 10.91 -31.04 -12.47
CA GLU A 196 10.51 -32.45 -12.33
C GLU A 196 10.88 -32.97 -10.92
N ILE A 197 10.43 -34.19 -10.58
CA ILE A 197 10.79 -34.88 -9.33
C ILE A 197 10.36 -34.09 -8.07
N GLY A 198 9.12 -33.61 -8.05
CA GLY A 198 8.52 -32.95 -6.90
C GLY A 198 8.80 -31.45 -6.78
N GLY A 199 9.35 -30.82 -7.82
CA GLY A 199 9.57 -29.38 -7.89
C GLY A 199 8.31 -28.58 -8.24
N TYR A 200 7.61 -28.02 -7.26
CA TYR A 200 6.38 -27.24 -7.49
C TYR A 200 6.31 -25.99 -6.60
N ALA A 201 5.36 -25.10 -6.90
CA ALA A 201 5.05 -23.95 -6.06
C ALA A 201 3.59 -23.98 -5.61
N SER A 202 3.35 -23.45 -4.42
CA SER A 202 2.03 -23.33 -3.79
C SER A 202 1.77 -21.88 -3.41
N MET A 203 0.59 -21.39 -3.77
CA MET A 203 0.13 -20.05 -3.47
C MET A 203 -1.28 -20.12 -2.86
N PRO A 204 -1.42 -19.89 -1.54
CA PRO A 204 -2.73 -19.77 -0.92
C PRO A 204 -3.44 -18.49 -1.39
N LEU A 205 -4.76 -18.56 -1.56
CA LEU A 205 -5.59 -17.39 -1.76
C LEU A 205 -5.87 -16.72 -0.41
N ALA A 206 -5.89 -15.39 -0.39
CA ALA A 206 -6.15 -14.61 0.83
C ALA A 206 -7.60 -14.67 1.29
N GLU A 207 -8.51 -15.06 0.41
CA GLU A 207 -9.94 -15.20 0.68
C GLU A 207 -10.46 -16.51 0.08
N ALA A 208 -11.64 -16.94 0.55
CA ALA A 208 -12.29 -18.13 0.03
C ALA A 208 -12.53 -18.03 -1.50
N PHE A 209 -12.16 -19.07 -2.23
CA PHE A 209 -12.39 -19.19 -3.67
C PHE A 209 -13.89 -19.03 -4.00
N ASN A 210 -14.22 -18.32 -5.09
CA ASN A 210 -15.61 -18.18 -5.52
C ASN A 210 -15.96 -19.26 -6.54
N PRO A 211 -16.70 -20.33 -6.17
CA PRO A 211 -17.06 -21.39 -7.12
C PRO A 211 -18.26 -21.03 -8.00
N ASN A 212 -18.89 -19.87 -7.80
CA ASN A 212 -20.06 -19.45 -8.59
C ASN A 212 -19.66 -18.84 -9.92
N GLU A 213 -18.53 -18.16 -9.95
CA GLU A 213 -18.01 -17.44 -11.11
C GLU A 213 -16.53 -17.13 -10.86
N PHE A 214 -15.65 -17.36 -11.84
CA PHE A 214 -14.23 -17.08 -11.69
C PHE A 214 -13.46 -17.01 -13.00
N THR A 215 -12.25 -16.46 -12.93
CA THR A 215 -11.21 -16.57 -13.96
C THR A 215 -9.87 -16.86 -13.28
N ILE A 216 -9.21 -17.95 -13.69
CA ILE A 216 -7.83 -18.28 -13.34
C ILE A 216 -7.01 -18.08 -14.61
N GLU A 217 -6.08 -17.15 -14.60
CA GLU A 217 -5.30 -16.82 -15.79
C GLU A 217 -3.83 -16.54 -15.49
N GLY A 218 -2.97 -16.64 -16.49
CA GLY A 218 -1.56 -16.28 -16.36
C GLY A 218 -0.73 -16.67 -17.57
N TRP A 219 0.56 -16.33 -17.53
CA TRP A 219 1.53 -16.68 -18.54
C TRP A 219 2.27 -17.97 -18.16
N HIS A 220 2.34 -18.90 -19.11
CA HIS A 220 3.07 -20.15 -18.97
C HIS A 220 4.02 -20.38 -20.14
N PHE A 221 5.26 -20.72 -19.84
CA PHE A 221 6.22 -21.24 -20.81
C PHE A 221 6.46 -22.73 -20.51
N PRO A 222 5.96 -23.66 -21.35
CA PRO A 222 6.13 -25.09 -21.12
C PRO A 222 7.53 -25.56 -21.53
N ASN A 223 8.14 -26.44 -20.72
CA ASN A 223 9.32 -27.21 -21.16
C ASN A 223 8.95 -28.57 -21.78
N PHE A 224 7.65 -28.92 -21.82
CA PHE A 224 7.13 -30.21 -22.32
C PHE A 224 7.68 -31.46 -21.60
N THR A 225 8.32 -31.25 -20.46
CA THR A 225 8.90 -32.25 -19.58
C THR A 225 8.01 -32.46 -18.35
N GLY A 226 8.06 -33.64 -17.74
CA GLY A 226 7.15 -34.09 -16.68
C GLY A 226 6.56 -35.48 -16.91
N THR A 227 6.21 -36.15 -15.82
CA THR A 227 5.84 -37.58 -15.77
C THR A 227 4.48 -37.81 -15.10
N GLY A 228 3.41 -37.24 -15.64
CA GLY A 228 2.03 -37.61 -15.30
C GLY A 228 1.46 -38.63 -16.29
N THR A 229 0.95 -39.77 -15.80
CA THR A 229 0.08 -40.66 -16.58
C THR A 229 -1.28 -40.70 -15.92
N SER A 230 -2.30 -40.19 -16.59
CA SER A 230 -3.68 -40.20 -16.08
C SER A 230 -4.64 -40.48 -17.23
N ASN A 231 -5.51 -41.49 -17.05
CA ASN A 231 -6.58 -41.84 -17.98
C ASN A 231 -6.18 -41.90 -19.47
N GLY A 232 -4.98 -42.44 -19.75
CA GLY A 232 -4.44 -42.61 -21.10
C GLY A 232 -3.66 -41.41 -21.65
N TYR A 233 -3.63 -40.29 -20.94
CA TYR A 233 -2.84 -39.10 -21.32
C TYR A 233 -1.46 -39.08 -20.65
N GLN A 234 -0.49 -38.54 -21.37
CA GLN A 234 0.84 -38.24 -20.84
C GLN A 234 0.93 -36.75 -20.54
N VAL A 235 0.61 -36.37 -19.31
CA VAL A 235 0.32 -34.98 -18.95
C VAL A 235 1.56 -34.29 -18.39
N ALA A 236 1.79 -33.06 -18.85
CA ALA A 236 2.58 -32.09 -18.11
C ALA A 236 1.61 -31.09 -17.43
N TRP A 237 1.66 -31.01 -16.11
CA TRP A 237 0.77 -30.17 -15.30
C TRP A 237 1.18 -28.71 -15.41
N ILE A 238 0.19 -27.83 -15.53
CA ILE A 238 0.40 -26.39 -15.61
C ILE A 238 -0.02 -25.76 -14.28
N ALA A 239 -1.32 -25.75 -14.01
CA ALA A 239 -1.85 -25.14 -12.80
C ALA A 239 -3.03 -25.96 -12.26
N SER A 240 -3.07 -26.07 -10.94
CA SER A 240 -4.05 -26.90 -10.25
C SER A 240 -4.55 -26.20 -8.99
N MET A 241 -5.77 -26.47 -8.55
CA MET A 241 -6.30 -26.02 -7.27
C MET A 241 -6.74 -27.20 -6.41
N ASN A 242 -6.55 -27.06 -5.10
CA ASN A 242 -6.76 -28.05 -4.03
C ASN A 242 -5.54 -28.95 -3.70
N GLN A 243 -4.62 -28.45 -2.87
CA GLN A 243 -3.47 -29.17 -2.28
C GLN A 243 -3.84 -30.21 -1.20
N SER A 244 -4.99 -30.07 -0.52
CA SER A 244 -5.35 -30.81 0.70
C SER A 244 -5.65 -32.29 0.49
N LYS A 245 -5.69 -32.75 -0.77
CA LYS A 245 -6.06 -34.13 -1.16
C LYS A 245 -7.47 -34.54 -0.72
N THR A 246 -8.28 -33.60 -0.23
CA THR A 246 -9.72 -33.82 -0.07
C THR A 246 -10.37 -33.75 -1.46
N TRP A 247 -11.51 -34.42 -1.65
CA TRP A 247 -12.20 -34.41 -2.96
C TRP A 247 -12.44 -32.98 -3.46
N GLY A 248 -12.32 -32.75 -4.76
CA GLY A 248 -12.47 -31.44 -5.41
C GLY A 248 -11.20 -31.00 -6.15
N GLU A 249 -11.30 -30.44 -7.36
CA GLU A 249 -10.13 -30.15 -8.19
C GLU A 249 -10.49 -29.19 -9.33
N ILE A 250 -9.58 -28.28 -9.65
CA ILE A 250 -9.45 -27.68 -10.97
C ILE A 250 -8.03 -27.94 -11.40
N THR A 251 -7.81 -28.72 -12.46
CA THR A 251 -6.46 -28.97 -12.97
C THR A 251 -6.39 -28.77 -14.47
N ILE A 252 -5.38 -28.01 -14.88
CA ILE A 252 -5.03 -27.71 -16.25
C ILE A 252 -3.68 -28.36 -16.53
N GLY A 253 -3.66 -29.27 -17.49
CA GLY A 253 -2.44 -29.85 -18.02
C GLY A 253 -2.35 -29.67 -19.53
N LEU A 254 -1.24 -30.11 -20.09
CA LEU A 254 -1.08 -30.33 -21.53
C LEU A 254 -0.76 -31.80 -21.78
N ASP A 255 -1.38 -32.39 -22.79
CA ASP A 255 -1.03 -33.73 -23.24
C ASP A 255 0.20 -33.67 -24.14
N LYS A 256 1.23 -34.45 -23.81
CA LYS A 256 2.51 -34.45 -24.53
C LYS A 256 2.38 -35.03 -25.93
N ALA A 257 1.41 -35.91 -26.19
CA ALA A 257 1.24 -36.52 -27.50
C ALA A 257 0.51 -35.57 -28.47
N SER A 258 -0.72 -35.16 -28.11
CA SER A 258 -1.56 -34.31 -28.96
C SER A 258 -1.23 -32.82 -28.90
N LYS A 259 -0.47 -32.38 -27.89
CA LYS A 259 -0.23 -30.97 -27.56
C LYS A 259 -1.52 -30.19 -27.26
N ALA A 260 -2.60 -30.89 -26.92
CA ALA A 260 -3.85 -30.29 -26.48
C ALA A 260 -3.77 -29.88 -25.01
N PRO A 261 -4.50 -28.83 -24.57
CA PRO A 261 -4.83 -28.68 -23.16
C PRO A 261 -5.69 -29.85 -22.70
N VAL A 262 -5.56 -30.26 -21.44
CA VAL A 262 -6.39 -31.30 -20.82
C VAL A 262 -6.87 -30.81 -19.46
N ILE A 263 -8.16 -31.00 -19.19
CA ILE A 263 -8.86 -30.45 -18.01
C ILE A 263 -9.41 -31.56 -17.11
N TRP A 264 -9.25 -31.38 -15.80
CA TRP A 264 -9.94 -32.13 -14.74
C TRP A 264 -10.72 -31.17 -13.85
N LEU A 265 -11.97 -31.55 -13.54
CA LEU A 265 -12.87 -30.80 -12.67
C LEU A 265 -13.57 -31.77 -11.73
N ALA A 266 -13.47 -31.54 -10.42
CA ALA A 266 -14.18 -32.33 -9.41
C ALA A 266 -15.08 -31.46 -8.51
N GLY A 267 -16.28 -31.97 -8.23
CA GLY A 267 -17.30 -31.30 -7.41
C GLY A 267 -17.30 -31.73 -5.94
N VAL A 268 -18.40 -31.43 -5.22
CA VAL A 268 -18.59 -31.66 -3.77
C VAL A 268 -18.97 -33.10 -3.36
N GLU A 269 -19.45 -33.90 -4.30
CA GLU A 269 -19.82 -35.32 -4.11
C GLU A 269 -18.78 -36.20 -4.82
N PRO A 270 -18.55 -37.48 -4.44
CA PRO A 270 -17.54 -38.30 -5.11
C PRO A 270 -17.91 -38.43 -6.60
N GLY A 271 -17.23 -37.68 -7.45
CA GLY A 271 -17.50 -37.66 -8.88
C GLY A 271 -16.89 -36.46 -9.59
N PHE A 272 -16.13 -36.75 -10.64
CA PHE A 272 -15.67 -35.75 -11.58
C PHE A 272 -16.86 -35.08 -12.29
N ILE A 273 -16.74 -33.79 -12.52
CA ILE A 273 -17.53 -33.07 -13.53
C ILE A 273 -16.93 -33.40 -14.90
N VAL A 274 -15.60 -33.40 -14.97
CA VAL A 274 -14.81 -33.81 -16.12
C VAL A 274 -13.58 -34.56 -15.64
N GLU A 275 -13.40 -35.77 -16.16
CA GLU A 275 -12.26 -36.62 -15.85
C GLU A 275 -11.39 -36.76 -17.10
N ALA A 276 -10.41 -35.87 -17.25
CA ALA A 276 -9.53 -35.78 -18.43
C ALA A 276 -10.26 -35.46 -19.76
N SER A 277 -10.58 -34.19 -20.01
CA SER A 277 -11.10 -33.74 -21.31
C SER A 277 -10.07 -32.92 -22.08
N ALA A 278 -9.70 -33.41 -23.27
CA ALA A 278 -8.79 -32.72 -24.17
C ALA A 278 -9.51 -31.62 -24.97
N GLY A 279 -8.85 -30.47 -25.11
CA GLY A 279 -9.25 -29.40 -26.02
C GLY A 279 -8.66 -29.56 -27.42
N THR A 280 -8.55 -28.45 -28.14
CA THR A 280 -7.98 -28.41 -29.49
C THR A 280 -6.53 -28.94 -29.50
N PRO A 281 -6.20 -29.95 -30.33
CA PRO A 281 -4.83 -30.44 -30.51
C PRO A 281 -3.88 -29.40 -31.12
N GLY A 282 -2.58 -29.54 -30.88
CA GLY A 282 -1.55 -28.69 -31.50
C GLY A 282 -1.38 -27.30 -30.89
N ILE A 283 -2.17 -26.95 -29.86
CA ILE A 283 -2.13 -25.63 -29.22
C ILE A 283 -0.75 -25.36 -28.58
N PHE A 284 -0.22 -26.31 -27.81
CA PHE A 284 1.10 -26.19 -27.20
C PHE A 284 2.18 -26.85 -28.08
N SER A 285 2.32 -26.41 -29.33
CA SER A 285 3.22 -27.04 -30.30
C SER A 285 4.67 -26.55 -30.24
N THR A 286 4.91 -25.36 -29.68
CA THR A 286 6.25 -24.76 -29.59
C THR A 286 6.57 -24.23 -28.19
N ALA A 287 7.86 -24.15 -27.85
CA ALA A 287 8.32 -23.58 -26.59
C ALA A 287 8.29 -22.04 -26.67
N ARG A 288 7.18 -21.46 -26.21
CA ARG A 288 6.97 -20.01 -26.11
C ARG A 288 6.07 -19.70 -24.92
N TRP A 289 5.95 -18.42 -24.62
CA TRP A 289 4.93 -17.96 -23.68
C TRP A 289 3.53 -18.10 -24.28
N TYR A 290 2.65 -18.77 -23.53
CA TYR A 290 1.22 -18.86 -23.79
C TYR A 290 0.48 -18.13 -22.68
N HIS A 291 -0.54 -17.35 -23.05
CA HIS A 291 -1.51 -16.86 -22.10
C HIS A 291 -2.61 -17.90 -21.91
N ILE A 292 -2.84 -18.34 -20.69
CA ILE A 292 -3.88 -19.33 -20.37
C ILE A 292 -4.92 -18.64 -19.52
N ALA A 293 -6.20 -18.77 -19.86
CA ALA A 293 -7.31 -18.27 -19.05
C ALA A 293 -8.43 -19.32 -18.95
N PHE A 294 -8.67 -19.81 -17.74
CA PHE A 294 -9.73 -20.74 -17.42
C PHE A 294 -10.86 -19.99 -16.69
N CYS A 295 -12.06 -20.03 -17.26
CA CYS A 295 -13.18 -19.19 -16.86
C CYS A 295 -14.43 -20.01 -16.57
N TYR A 296 -15.22 -19.57 -15.60
CA TYR A 296 -16.53 -20.12 -15.30
C TYR A 296 -17.54 -19.00 -15.06
N ASP A 297 -18.67 -19.03 -15.77
CA ASP A 297 -19.72 -18.00 -15.68
C ASP A 297 -20.97 -18.45 -14.88
N GLY A 298 -20.87 -19.58 -14.17
CA GLY A 298 -22.01 -20.20 -13.49
C GLY A 298 -22.81 -21.18 -14.36
N GLN A 299 -22.53 -21.24 -15.67
CA GLN A 299 -23.20 -22.10 -16.64
C GLN A 299 -22.22 -22.85 -17.54
N ASN A 300 -21.07 -22.25 -17.85
CA ASN A 300 -20.10 -22.74 -18.80
C ASN A 300 -18.69 -22.59 -18.25
N TYR A 301 -17.92 -23.67 -18.35
CA TYR A 301 -16.47 -23.62 -18.24
C TYR A 301 -15.85 -23.37 -19.61
N ARG A 302 -14.83 -22.52 -19.66
CA ARG A 302 -14.10 -22.19 -20.90
C ARG A 302 -12.60 -22.13 -20.61
N LEU A 303 -11.81 -22.71 -21.50
CA LEU A 303 -10.37 -22.49 -21.55
C LEU A 303 -10.03 -21.69 -22.80
N PHE A 304 -9.33 -20.59 -22.59
CA PHE A 304 -8.72 -19.81 -23.65
C PHE A 304 -7.21 -19.97 -23.60
N VAL A 305 -6.58 -20.16 -24.76
CA VAL A 305 -5.13 -20.09 -24.92
C VAL A 305 -4.82 -19.01 -25.96
N ASP A 306 -3.97 -18.06 -25.58
CA ASP A 306 -3.70 -16.82 -26.30
C ASP A 306 -4.97 -16.08 -26.74
N GLY A 307 -5.98 -16.12 -25.87
CA GLY A 307 -7.25 -15.43 -26.09
C GLY A 307 -8.20 -16.15 -27.06
N VAL A 308 -7.82 -17.31 -27.59
CA VAL A 308 -8.67 -18.15 -28.46
C VAL A 308 -9.29 -19.27 -27.63
N LEU A 309 -10.59 -19.54 -27.81
CA LEU A 309 -11.28 -20.64 -27.14
C LEU A 309 -10.74 -21.99 -27.63
N THR A 310 -10.19 -22.80 -26.73
CA THR A 310 -9.59 -24.11 -27.07
C THR A 310 -10.32 -25.28 -26.42
N TRP A 311 -11.14 -25.02 -25.40
CA TRP A 311 -11.97 -26.03 -24.75
C TRP A 311 -13.17 -25.38 -24.06
N SER A 312 -14.30 -26.08 -23.99
CA SER A 312 -15.48 -25.61 -23.25
C SER A 312 -16.35 -26.77 -22.76
N LEU A 313 -17.09 -26.53 -21.68
CA LEU A 313 -18.12 -27.42 -21.15
C LEU A 313 -19.32 -26.61 -20.67
N SER A 314 -20.52 -26.95 -21.15
CA SER A 314 -21.77 -26.45 -20.57
C SER A 314 -22.14 -27.29 -19.36
N SER A 315 -22.03 -26.72 -18.15
CA SER A 315 -22.34 -27.40 -16.89
C SER A 315 -22.57 -26.37 -15.79
N THR A 316 -23.68 -26.54 -15.05
CA THR A 316 -23.95 -25.78 -13.82
C THR A 316 -23.33 -26.42 -12.58
N ARG A 317 -22.77 -27.64 -12.70
CA ARG A 317 -22.08 -28.31 -11.59
C ARG A 317 -20.84 -27.51 -11.23
N ARG A 318 -20.71 -27.15 -9.95
CA ARG A 318 -19.62 -26.32 -9.44
C ARG A 318 -18.49 -27.20 -8.90
N VAL A 319 -17.27 -26.74 -9.15
CA VAL A 319 -16.07 -27.26 -8.53
C VAL A 319 -16.04 -26.98 -7.03
N PHE A 320 -15.36 -27.83 -6.29
CA PHE A 320 -15.13 -27.66 -4.86
C PHE A 320 -13.63 -27.54 -4.58
N ILE A 321 -13.21 -26.46 -3.92
CA ILE A 321 -11.81 -26.20 -3.56
C ILE A 321 -11.75 -25.96 -2.05
N ALA A 322 -11.30 -26.96 -1.29
CA ALA A 322 -11.38 -26.94 0.17
C ALA A 322 -10.35 -26.03 0.84
N ASP A 323 -9.15 -25.90 0.26
CA ASP A 323 -8.01 -25.26 0.91
C ASP A 323 -7.61 -23.91 0.30
N ASN A 324 -8.37 -23.45 -0.70
CA ASN A 324 -8.11 -22.20 -1.42
C ASN A 324 -6.64 -22.06 -1.81
N THR A 325 -6.06 -23.07 -2.43
CA THR A 325 -4.64 -23.05 -2.82
C THR A 325 -4.47 -23.29 -4.31
N LEU A 326 -3.72 -22.40 -4.98
CA LEU A 326 -3.27 -22.57 -6.36
C LEU A 326 -1.86 -23.17 -6.37
N LEU A 327 -1.67 -24.18 -7.21
CA LEU A 327 -0.43 -24.94 -7.37
C LEU A 327 0.07 -24.83 -8.79
N PHE A 328 1.38 -24.86 -8.97
CA PHE A 328 2.04 -24.77 -10.27
C PHE A 328 2.93 -25.99 -10.52
N GLY A 329 2.82 -26.58 -11.71
CA GLY A 329 3.67 -27.69 -12.15
C GLY A 329 3.37 -29.03 -11.47
N VAL A 330 2.21 -29.19 -10.83
CA VAL A 330 1.83 -30.45 -10.17
C VAL A 330 0.31 -30.66 -10.17
N ASP A 331 -0.11 -31.92 -10.06
CA ASP A 331 -1.48 -32.31 -9.76
C ASP A 331 -1.91 -31.79 -8.38
N GLY A 332 -3.11 -31.20 -8.30
CA GLY A 332 -3.69 -30.69 -7.06
C GLY A 332 -3.88 -31.76 -6.01
N CYS A 333 -4.44 -32.92 -6.36
CA CYS A 333 -4.81 -33.95 -5.39
C CYS A 333 -3.62 -34.81 -4.90
N ALA A 334 -2.43 -34.65 -5.50
CA ALA A 334 -1.24 -35.44 -5.17
C ALA A 334 0.10 -34.68 -5.33
N PRO A 335 0.29 -33.53 -4.67
CA PRO A 335 1.52 -32.75 -4.77
C PRO A 335 2.75 -33.54 -4.30
N GLY A 336 3.85 -33.45 -5.06
CA GLY A 336 5.17 -33.97 -4.67
C GLY A 336 5.47 -35.44 -5.02
N LEU A 337 4.58 -36.16 -5.71
CA LEU A 337 4.91 -37.48 -6.30
C LEU A 337 5.77 -37.32 -7.56
N SER A 338 6.24 -38.44 -8.14
CA SER A 338 7.03 -38.55 -9.38
C SER A 338 6.40 -37.88 -10.63
N GLY A 339 5.31 -37.13 -10.51
CA GLY A 339 4.57 -36.53 -11.62
C GLY A 339 4.59 -35.01 -11.71
N SER A 340 5.53 -34.29 -11.09
CA SER A 340 5.67 -32.84 -11.33
C SER A 340 6.20 -32.54 -12.73
N SER A 341 5.97 -31.32 -13.21
CA SER A 341 6.34 -30.84 -14.53
C SER A 341 7.20 -29.59 -14.44
N SER A 342 8.13 -29.43 -15.38
CA SER A 342 8.94 -28.22 -15.46
C SER A 342 8.34 -27.22 -16.44
N GLY A 343 8.34 -25.95 -16.02
CA GLY A 343 7.94 -24.83 -16.85
C GLY A 343 8.15 -23.52 -16.10
N TYR A 344 7.86 -22.42 -16.79
CA TYR A 344 7.96 -21.07 -16.24
C TYR A 344 6.58 -20.43 -16.12
N TYR A 345 6.38 -19.66 -15.05
CA TYR A 345 5.10 -19.07 -14.68
C TYR A 345 5.29 -17.60 -14.35
N GLN A 346 4.40 -16.75 -14.87
CA GLN A 346 4.40 -15.33 -14.55
C GLN A 346 2.99 -14.75 -14.61
N ASP A 347 2.72 -13.76 -13.75
CA ASP A 347 1.47 -12.99 -13.71
C ASP A 347 0.20 -13.87 -13.61
N TRP A 348 0.23 -14.90 -12.77
CA TRP A 348 -0.94 -15.74 -12.53
C TRP A 348 -1.91 -15.06 -11.56
N LYS A 349 -3.20 -15.05 -11.88
CA LYS A 349 -4.24 -14.35 -11.14
C LYS A 349 -5.49 -15.21 -11.02
N VAL A 350 -6.12 -15.17 -9.86
CA VAL A 350 -7.47 -15.71 -9.62
C VAL A 350 -8.43 -14.56 -9.37
N SER A 351 -9.49 -14.49 -10.17
CA SER A 351 -10.54 -13.46 -10.08
C SER A 351 -11.87 -14.09 -9.66
N LYS A 352 -12.65 -13.39 -8.83
CA LYS A 352 -14.03 -13.75 -8.37
C LYS A 352 -15.09 -13.69 -9.47
N LYS A 353 -14.69 -13.35 -10.69
CA LYS A 353 -15.57 -13.03 -11.81
C LYS A 353 -15.06 -13.71 -13.06
N ASN A 354 -15.98 -14.00 -13.96
CA ASN A 354 -15.69 -14.38 -15.31
C ASN A 354 -15.29 -13.12 -16.09
N LEU A 355 -14.01 -13.02 -16.45
CA LEU A 355 -13.50 -11.93 -17.26
C LEU A 355 -13.74 -12.14 -18.75
N TYR A 356 -13.89 -13.40 -19.20
CA TYR A 356 -13.90 -13.75 -20.62
C TYR A 356 -15.02 -14.74 -20.97
N ALA A 357 -16.10 -14.22 -21.56
CA ALA A 357 -17.17 -15.03 -22.13
C ALA A 357 -16.90 -15.44 -23.60
N SER A 358 -15.95 -14.78 -24.27
CA SER A 358 -15.58 -14.96 -25.67
C SER A 358 -14.09 -14.71 -25.87
N ALA A 359 -13.60 -14.90 -27.11
CA ALA A 359 -12.22 -14.61 -27.47
C ALA A 359 -11.81 -13.17 -27.12
N PHE A 360 -10.53 -12.98 -26.77
CA PHE A 360 -9.98 -11.71 -26.32
C PHE A 360 -8.52 -11.53 -26.77
N SER A 361 -7.97 -10.33 -26.61
CA SER A 361 -6.53 -10.09 -26.82
C SER A 361 -5.77 -10.29 -25.52
N PRO A 362 -4.76 -11.19 -25.48
CA PRO A 362 -3.96 -11.39 -24.27
C PRO A 362 -3.29 -10.10 -23.77
N PRO A 363 -3.03 -9.98 -22.45
CA PRO A 363 -2.36 -8.81 -21.88
C PRO A 363 -0.98 -8.55 -22.50
N SER A 364 -0.74 -7.36 -23.02
CA SER A 364 0.58 -6.98 -23.58
C SER A 364 1.55 -6.42 -22.53
N ALA A 365 1.07 -6.24 -21.30
CA ALA A 365 1.80 -5.69 -20.17
C ALA A 365 1.46 -6.49 -18.90
N PRO A 366 2.25 -6.34 -17.82
CA PRO A 366 1.95 -7.01 -16.57
C PRO A 366 0.54 -6.72 -16.08
N ALA A 367 -0.12 -7.74 -15.51
CA ALA A 367 -1.51 -7.62 -15.11
C ALA A 367 -1.73 -6.51 -14.06
N VAL A 368 -2.74 -5.67 -14.30
CA VAL A 368 -3.10 -4.56 -13.43
C VAL A 368 -4.11 -5.04 -12.38
N TYR A 369 -3.65 -5.14 -11.13
CA TYR A 369 -4.44 -5.63 -9.99
C TYR A 369 -4.97 -4.51 -9.07
N ARG A 370 -4.40 -3.30 -9.17
CA ARG A 370 -4.92 -2.12 -8.48
C ARG A 370 -5.92 -1.38 -9.36
N THR A 371 -6.86 -0.72 -8.73
CA THR A 371 -7.88 0.11 -9.39
C THR A 371 -7.20 1.36 -9.94
N ASP A 372 -7.37 1.62 -11.22
CA ASP A 372 -6.81 2.81 -11.83
C ASP A 372 -7.43 4.07 -11.22
N ALA A 373 -6.60 5.04 -10.91
CA ALA A 373 -7.08 6.36 -10.53
C ALA A 373 -7.73 7.03 -11.75
N SER A 374 -8.69 7.94 -11.52
CA SER A 374 -9.17 8.79 -12.62
C SER A 374 -8.01 9.60 -13.21
N SER A 375 -8.09 9.94 -14.49
CA SER A 375 -7.03 10.68 -15.19
C SER A 375 -6.56 11.91 -14.39
N GLY A 376 -5.24 12.00 -14.16
CA GLY A 376 -4.60 13.08 -13.41
C GLY A 376 -4.71 12.98 -11.88
N LYS A 377 -5.26 11.88 -11.34
CA LYS A 377 -5.41 11.66 -9.89
C LYS A 377 -4.56 10.51 -9.38
N PHE A 378 -4.44 10.43 -8.06
CA PHE A 378 -3.84 9.31 -7.34
C PHE A 378 -4.57 9.08 -6.02
N TYR A 379 -4.44 7.88 -5.46
CA TYR A 379 -5.09 7.50 -4.21
C TYR A 379 -4.22 7.84 -3.01
N LEU A 380 -4.83 8.41 -1.96
CA LEU A 380 -4.23 8.49 -0.63
C LEU A 380 -4.23 7.11 0.05
N PRO A 381 -3.36 6.84 1.03
CA PRO A 381 -3.51 5.66 1.88
C PRO A 381 -4.87 5.68 2.58
N ASN A 382 -5.43 4.49 2.84
CA ASN A 382 -6.62 4.34 3.67
C ASN A 382 -6.22 3.69 5.00
N LEU A 383 -6.11 4.52 6.04
CA LEU A 383 -5.69 4.08 7.38
C LEU A 383 -6.87 3.99 8.36
N ASN A 384 -8.10 4.19 7.88
CA ASN A 384 -9.29 4.07 8.70
C ASN A 384 -9.45 2.63 9.20
N GLY A 385 -9.40 2.44 10.53
CA GLY A 385 -9.50 1.13 11.15
C GLY A 385 -8.30 0.21 10.91
N GLN A 386 -7.17 0.73 10.43
CA GLN A 386 -5.96 -0.05 10.17
C GLN A 386 -5.00 0.01 11.36
N PHE A 387 -4.33 -1.12 11.65
CA PHE A 387 -3.18 -1.14 12.54
C PHE A 387 -1.91 -0.92 11.74
N LEU A 388 -1.15 0.12 12.10
CA LEU A 388 0.15 0.36 11.46
C LEU A 388 1.19 -0.59 12.01
N ARG A 389 2.08 -1.03 11.11
CA ARG A 389 3.26 -1.81 11.45
C ARG A 389 4.50 -1.21 10.81
N GLY A 390 5.64 -1.43 11.45
CA GLY A 390 6.93 -1.11 10.86
C GLY A 390 7.18 -1.96 9.61
N TRP A 391 7.88 -1.37 8.65
CA TRP A 391 8.29 -2.06 7.43
C TRP A 391 9.46 -3.02 7.72
N GLY A 392 9.37 -4.25 7.20
CA GLY A 392 10.22 -5.35 7.62
C GLY A 392 11.54 -5.52 6.88
N GLU A 393 11.76 -4.75 5.79
CA GLU A 393 12.89 -4.78 4.82
C GLU A 393 13.81 -6.00 4.88
N GLU A 394 14.70 -6.03 5.86
CA GLU A 394 15.79 -7.02 5.97
C GLU A 394 15.66 -7.95 7.18
N ARG A 395 14.73 -7.66 8.10
CA ARG A 395 14.58 -8.44 9.34
C ARG A 395 14.04 -9.86 9.07
N GLY A 396 13.55 -10.13 7.86
CA GLY A 396 13.06 -11.44 7.43
C GLY A 396 11.77 -11.89 8.13
N VAL A 397 11.24 -11.08 9.05
CA VAL A 397 9.95 -11.31 9.68
C VAL A 397 8.88 -11.01 8.65
N ASP A 398 8.25 -12.08 8.14
CA ASP A 398 7.14 -11.98 7.19
C ASP A 398 7.59 -11.36 5.84
N GLY A 399 8.64 -11.96 5.29
CA GLY A 399 9.40 -11.52 4.10
C GLY A 399 8.71 -11.63 2.73
N GLY A 400 7.39 -11.74 2.69
CA GLY A 400 6.59 -11.76 1.45
C GLY A 400 5.76 -10.49 1.21
N ARG A 401 5.91 -9.46 2.05
CA ARG A 401 5.11 -8.24 1.93
C ARG A 401 5.78 -7.22 1.03
N SER A 402 4.98 -6.37 0.41
CA SER A 402 5.41 -5.16 -0.30
C SER A 402 5.22 -3.92 0.57
N PHE A 403 6.08 -2.91 0.41
CA PHE A 403 5.95 -1.62 1.09
C PHE A 403 4.57 -0.98 0.82
N GLY A 404 3.88 -0.52 1.87
CA GLY A 404 2.55 0.08 1.76
C GLY A 404 1.40 -0.90 1.45
N GLY A 405 1.65 -2.21 1.43
CA GLY A 405 0.61 -3.23 1.26
C GLY A 405 -0.28 -3.41 2.49
N ALA A 406 -1.57 -3.63 2.27
CA ALA A 406 -2.51 -4.01 3.32
C ALA A 406 -2.48 -5.53 3.54
N GLN A 407 -2.85 -5.97 4.75
CA GLN A 407 -3.03 -7.38 5.05
C GLN A 407 -4.31 -7.55 5.87
N LEU A 408 -5.02 -8.66 5.63
CA LEU A 408 -6.08 -9.09 6.53
C LEU A 408 -5.50 -9.45 7.91
N GLY A 409 -6.30 -9.24 8.94
CA GLY A 409 -5.95 -9.68 10.30
C GLY A 409 -5.90 -11.21 10.38
N SER A 410 -4.95 -11.73 11.15
CA SER A 410 -4.86 -13.15 11.49
C SER A 410 -4.55 -13.32 12.97
N VAL A 411 -4.93 -14.47 13.52
CA VAL A 411 -4.49 -14.94 14.84
C VAL A 411 -3.50 -16.08 14.64
N GLU A 412 -2.53 -16.22 15.54
CA GLU A 412 -1.60 -17.35 15.50
C GLU A 412 -2.37 -18.68 15.60
N SER A 413 -1.94 -19.66 14.79
CA SER A 413 -2.54 -20.99 14.81
C SER A 413 -2.43 -21.58 16.21
N HIS A 414 -3.58 -21.89 16.80
CA HIS A 414 -3.66 -22.55 18.10
C HIS A 414 -4.74 -23.62 18.05
N ARG A 415 -4.60 -24.62 18.93
CA ARG A 415 -5.55 -25.72 19.07
C ARG A 415 -6.06 -25.79 20.50
N HIS A 416 -7.33 -26.10 20.67
CA HIS A 416 -7.90 -26.50 21.96
C HIS A 416 -7.96 -28.03 21.99
N PRO A 417 -6.99 -28.72 22.62
CA PRO A 417 -7.06 -30.17 22.72
C PRO A 417 -8.21 -30.54 23.65
N SER A 418 -9.25 -31.20 23.12
CA SER A 418 -10.19 -31.93 23.96
C SER A 418 -9.50 -33.21 24.42
N LEU A 419 -9.31 -33.37 25.73
CA LEU A 419 -9.02 -34.67 26.31
C LEU A 419 -10.27 -35.54 26.13
N GLU A 420 -10.29 -36.38 25.11
CA GLU A 420 -11.26 -37.46 25.04
C GLU A 420 -10.92 -38.45 26.17
N TRP A 421 -11.67 -38.37 27.26
CA TRP A 421 -11.68 -39.42 28.26
C TRP A 421 -12.28 -40.66 27.61
N SER A 422 -11.42 -41.48 27.00
CA SER A 422 -11.78 -42.81 26.53
C SER A 422 -12.00 -43.69 27.76
N GLY A 423 -13.24 -43.72 28.24
CA GLY A 423 -13.85 -44.90 28.86
C GLY A 423 -13.16 -45.56 30.06
N MET A 424 -12.59 -44.83 31.02
CA MET A 424 -12.64 -45.34 32.39
C MET A 424 -14.01 -45.01 32.97
N SER A 425 -14.93 -45.97 32.92
CA SER A 425 -16.10 -45.98 33.80
C SER A 425 -15.57 -46.08 35.22
N PHE A 426 -15.41 -44.95 35.90
CA PHE A 426 -15.36 -44.95 37.35
C PHE A 426 -16.80 -45.16 37.80
N LEU A 427 -17.19 -46.42 37.98
CA LEU A 427 -18.32 -46.72 38.86
C LEU A 427 -17.89 -46.22 40.24
N VAL A 428 -18.29 -44.99 40.58
CA VAL A 428 -18.42 -44.61 41.99
C VAL A 428 -19.56 -45.47 42.51
N ASN A 429 -19.27 -46.70 42.89
CA ASN A 429 -20.08 -47.32 43.91
C ASN A 429 -19.58 -46.72 45.22
N ASP A 430 -20.48 -46.08 45.95
CA ASP A 430 -20.28 -45.77 47.35
C ASP A 430 -19.86 -47.05 48.08
N VAL A 431 -18.55 -47.23 48.24
CA VAL A 431 -17.97 -48.12 49.24
C VAL A 431 -16.76 -47.38 49.79
N GLY A 432 -16.85 -47.05 51.07
CA GLY A 432 -15.75 -46.47 51.81
C GLY A 432 -14.51 -47.35 51.71
N GLN A 433 -13.35 -46.69 51.83
CA GLN A 433 -12.05 -47.25 52.16
C GLN A 433 -11.61 -48.53 51.42
N GLY A 434 -10.62 -48.37 50.54
CA GLY A 434 -9.57 -49.36 50.35
C GLY A 434 -9.69 -50.24 49.10
N ASP A 435 -8.55 -50.34 48.43
CA ASP A 435 -8.12 -51.37 47.48
C ASP A 435 -8.65 -51.41 46.04
N LEU A 436 -7.68 -51.24 45.14
CA LEU A 436 -7.74 -51.44 43.69
C LEU A 436 -7.86 -52.93 43.36
N ILE A 437 -8.96 -53.32 42.70
CA ILE A 437 -9.09 -54.67 42.12
C ILE A 437 -8.68 -54.64 40.64
N GLN A 438 -7.57 -55.30 40.33
CA GLN A 438 -7.19 -55.74 38.99
C GLN A 438 -8.14 -56.85 38.48
N GLY A 439 -8.57 -56.79 37.21
CA GLY A 439 -9.22 -57.92 36.53
C GLY A 439 -9.84 -57.54 35.17
N THR A 440 -9.13 -57.77 34.06
CA THR A 440 -9.36 -58.84 33.04
C THR A 440 -10.43 -58.60 31.98
N HIS A 441 -9.96 -58.44 30.74
CA HIS A 441 -10.49 -58.88 29.43
C HIS A 441 -12.00 -58.78 29.11
N PHE A 442 -12.33 -58.04 28.03
CA PHE A 442 -13.44 -58.41 27.14
C PHE A 442 -13.07 -58.18 25.67
N THR A 443 -13.01 -59.27 24.91
CA THR A 443 -12.77 -59.35 23.47
C THR A 443 -14.08 -59.36 22.70
N GLY A 444 -14.20 -58.50 21.68
CA GLY A 444 -15.08 -58.71 20.51
C GLY A 444 -16.48 -58.08 20.55
N TYR A 445 -16.63 -56.90 19.93
CA TYR A 445 -17.85 -56.54 19.17
C TYR A 445 -17.60 -55.35 18.22
N SER A 446 -18.29 -55.38 17.08
CA SER A 446 -18.12 -54.57 15.85
C SER A 446 -18.34 -53.04 16.05
N PRO A 447 -17.59 -52.15 15.37
CA PRO A 447 -17.66 -50.70 15.58
C PRO A 447 -18.90 -50.11 14.88
N THR A 448 -20.03 -50.08 15.57
CA THR A 448 -21.17 -49.25 15.16
C THR A 448 -20.97 -47.83 15.71
N LYS A 449 -20.66 -46.90 14.79
CA LYS A 449 -20.85 -45.45 14.88
C LYS A 449 -20.92 -44.86 16.29
N TYR A 450 -19.77 -44.59 16.90
CA TYR A 450 -19.70 -43.64 18.00
C TYR A 450 -20.00 -42.23 17.44
N ALA A 451 -21.23 -41.78 17.64
CA ALA A 451 -21.61 -40.38 17.47
C ALA A 451 -21.00 -39.58 18.64
N GLY A 452 -19.71 -39.26 18.53
CA GLY A 452 -19.02 -38.35 19.45
C GLY A 452 -19.69 -36.98 19.42
N ARG A 453 -20.16 -36.50 20.57
CA ARG A 453 -20.63 -35.12 20.73
C ARG A 453 -19.43 -34.19 20.61
N VAL A 454 -19.34 -33.43 19.53
CA VAL A 454 -18.32 -32.39 19.35
C VAL A 454 -18.59 -31.28 20.38
N ASN A 455 -17.74 -31.18 21.41
CA ASN A 455 -17.76 -30.04 22.31
C ASN A 455 -17.04 -28.88 21.63
N VAL A 456 -17.76 -28.17 20.76
CA VAL A 456 -17.26 -26.93 20.16
C VAL A 456 -17.23 -25.87 21.25
N THR A 457 -16.06 -25.30 21.53
CA THR A 457 -15.99 -24.07 22.34
C THR A 457 -16.76 -22.99 21.60
N GLY A 458 -17.80 -22.43 22.22
CA GLY A 458 -18.63 -21.40 21.60
C GLY A 458 -17.80 -20.18 21.15
N VAL A 459 -18.34 -19.41 20.20
CA VAL A 459 -17.71 -18.18 19.74
C VAL A 459 -17.63 -17.16 20.87
N THR A 460 -16.44 -16.65 21.16
CA THR A 460 -16.23 -15.53 22.10
C THR A 460 -15.47 -14.43 21.37
N GLY A 461 -15.98 -13.20 21.40
CA GLY A 461 -15.40 -12.05 20.71
C GLY A 461 -16.42 -11.21 19.93
N GLY A 462 -15.92 -10.18 19.24
CA GLY A 462 -16.70 -9.37 18.30
C GLY A 462 -16.42 -9.71 16.83
N SER A 463 -16.97 -8.94 15.90
CA SER A 463 -16.76 -9.11 14.45
C SER A 463 -15.32 -8.87 13.98
N GLU A 464 -14.48 -8.31 14.84
CA GLU A 464 -13.10 -7.95 14.55
C GLU A 464 -12.24 -8.20 15.79
N THR A 465 -11.05 -8.79 15.60
CA THR A 465 -10.04 -8.90 16.65
C THR A 465 -9.37 -7.54 16.82
N ARG A 466 -9.58 -6.92 17.97
CA ARG A 466 -9.00 -5.61 18.31
C ARG A 466 -8.15 -5.72 19.57
N PRO A 467 -6.83 -5.45 19.49
CA PRO A 467 -6.09 -4.99 20.66
C PRO A 467 -6.81 -3.78 21.28
N ARG A 468 -6.60 -3.52 22.57
CA ARG A 468 -7.06 -2.25 23.17
C ARG A 468 -6.51 -1.08 22.34
N ASN A 469 -7.40 -0.26 21.79
CA ASN A 469 -7.04 0.83 20.89
C ASN A 469 -7.88 2.09 21.14
N LEU A 470 -7.38 3.22 20.63
CA LEU A 470 -8.04 4.52 20.60
C LEU A 470 -8.06 5.03 19.15
N ALA A 471 -9.22 5.47 18.67
CA ALA A 471 -9.37 5.98 17.32
C ALA A 471 -8.98 7.46 17.22
N LEU A 472 -7.91 7.75 16.48
CA LEU A 472 -7.45 9.10 16.14
C LEU A 472 -7.56 9.33 14.62
N LEU A 473 -7.63 10.59 14.19
CA LEU A 473 -7.70 10.91 12.77
C LEU A 473 -6.33 10.73 12.12
N ALA A 474 -6.20 9.76 11.23
CA ALA A 474 -5.02 9.58 10.39
C ALA A 474 -5.02 10.61 9.25
N CYS A 475 -3.92 11.36 9.13
CA CYS A 475 -3.68 12.28 8.02
C CYS A 475 -2.33 12.03 7.36
N ILE A 476 -2.19 12.52 6.13
CA ILE A 476 -0.96 12.52 5.34
C ILE A 476 -0.56 13.94 4.96
N LYS A 477 0.71 14.29 5.13
CA LYS A 477 1.27 15.59 4.78
C LYS A 477 1.37 15.73 3.26
N TYR A 478 1.04 16.90 2.72
CA TYR A 478 1.25 17.25 1.31
C TYR A 478 2.19 18.43 1.12
#